data_AF-W1XN37-F1
#
_entry.id   AF-W1XN37-F1
#
_cell.length_a   1.000
_cell.length_b   1.000
_cell.length_c   1.000
_cell.angle_alpha   90.00
_cell.angle_beta   90.00
_cell.angle_gamma   90.00
#
_symmetry.space_group_name_H-M   'P 1'
#
loop_
_entity.id
_entity.type
_entity.pdbx_description
1 polymer ?
#
loop_
_entity_poly.entity_id
_entity_poly.type
_entity_poly.pdbx_seq_one_letter_code
_entity_poly.pdbx_strand_id
1 'polypeptide(L)' 'MAQIAANLQRIRNGQRRYAITPRVPAGFIQPDQLQKYIDVANEFGAVLKLTGSQR' A
#
# COMPACT_ATOMS: atom_id res chain seq x y z
N MET A 1 2.84 -15.34 15.69
CA MET A 1 2.85 -15.39 14.20
C MET A 1 2.77 -13.96 13.71
N ALA A 2 3.81 -13.40 13.09
CA ALA A 2 3.72 -12.05 12.53
C ALA A 2 2.67 -12.04 11.42
N GLN A 3 1.68 -11.17 11.52
CA GLN A 3 0.69 -11.02 10.45
C GLN A 3 1.42 -10.49 9.22
N ILE A 4 1.54 -11.32 8.19
CA ILE A 4 2.08 -10.90 6.90
C ILE A 4 1.07 -9.88 6.35
N ALA A 5 1.38 -8.59 6.50
CA ALA A 5 0.49 -7.49 6.10
C ALA A 5 0.46 -7.26 4.58
N ALA A 6 1.27 -8.00 3.82
CA ALA A 6 1.43 -7.84 2.38
C ALA A 6 0.97 -9.09 1.62
N ASN A 7 0.13 -8.90 0.61
CA ASN A 7 -0.34 -9.97 -0.28
C ASN A 7 0.51 -10.02 -1.54
N LEU A 8 0.82 -11.22 -2.04
CA LEU A 8 1.48 -11.37 -3.35
C LEU A 8 0.52 -10.86 -4.43
N GLN A 9 0.91 -9.79 -5.12
CA GLN A 9 0.08 -9.18 -6.15
C GLN A 9 0.34 -9.83 -7.51
N ARG A 10 1.61 -10.03 -7.87
CA ARG A 10 2.04 -10.65 -9.14
C ARG A 10 3.53 -10.99 -9.14
N ILE A 11 3.95 -11.80 -10.10
CA ILE A 11 5.34 -12.01 -10.46
C ILE A 11 5.61 -11.32 -11.80
N ARG A 12 6.64 -10.48 -11.88
CA ARG A 12 7.05 -9.81 -13.13
C ARG A 12 8.56 -9.95 -13.31
N ASN A 13 8.99 -10.52 -14.43
CA ASN A 13 10.41 -10.78 -14.72
C ASN A 13 11.11 -11.60 -13.61
N GLY A 14 10.46 -12.65 -13.10
CA GLY A 14 10.96 -13.46 -11.99
C GLY A 14 10.90 -12.79 -10.60
N GLN A 15 10.56 -11.50 -10.51
CA GLN A 15 10.46 -10.78 -9.24
C GLN A 15 9.04 -10.85 -8.68
N ARG A 16 8.92 -11.30 -7.42
CA ARG A 16 7.66 -11.28 -6.66
C ARG A 16 7.35 -9.85 -6.21
N ARG A 17 6.16 -9.36 -6.51
CA ARG A 17 5.68 -8.03 -6.12
C ARG A 17 4.52 -8.16 -5.17
N TYR A 18 4.61 -7.47 -4.05
CA TYR A 18 3.61 -7.52 -2.99
C TYR A 18 2.87 -6.19 -2.89
N ALA A 19 1.66 -6.23 -2.36
CA ALA A 19 0.84 -5.06 -2.08
C ALA A 19 0.40 -5.07 -0.62
N ILE A 20 0.41 -3.90 0.00
CA ILE A 20 -0.12 -3.66 1.35
C ILE A 20 -1.31 -2.73 1.16
N THR A 21 -2.48 -3.14 1.68
CA THR A 21 -3.68 -2.30 1.64
C THR A 21 -4.03 -1.89 3.07
N PRO A 22 -3.64 -0.68 3.51
CA PRO A 22 -4.05 -0.17 4.81
C PRO A 22 -5.58 -0.02 4.87
N ARG A 23 -6.13 -0.05 6.08
CA ARG A 23 -7.54 0.25 6.28
C ARG A 23 -7.76 1.76 6.24
N VAL A 24 -8.54 2.24 5.29
CA VAL A 24 -9.02 3.62 5.21
C VAL A 24 -10.55 3.60 5.41
N PRO A 25 -11.08 4.00 6.58
CA PRO A 25 -12.51 3.98 6.84
C PRO A 25 -13.27 4.94 5.91
N ALA A 26 -14.17 4.39 5.09
CA ALA A 26 -15.01 5.13 4.15
C ALA A 26 -14.24 6.11 3.23
N GLY A 27 -12.97 5.83 2.95
CA GLY A 27 -12.12 6.69 2.11
C GLY A 27 -11.64 7.99 2.76
N PHE A 28 -11.98 8.26 4.02
CA PHE A 28 -11.52 9.46 4.70
C PHE A 28 -10.10 9.26 5.23
N ILE A 29 -9.19 10.13 4.79
CA ILE A 29 -7.79 10.14 5.20
C ILE A 29 -7.38 11.55 5.61
N GLN A 30 -6.66 11.67 6.72
CA GLN A 30 -6.09 12.93 7.17
C GLN A 30 -4.80 13.24 6.38
N PRO A 31 -4.46 14.53 6.15
CA PRO A 31 -3.28 14.88 5.36
C PRO A 31 -1.95 14.33 5.91
N ASP A 32 -1.80 14.28 7.23
CA ASP A 32 -0.63 13.71 7.92
C ASP A 32 -0.49 12.20 7.69
N GLN A 33 -1.61 11.46 7.72
CA GLN A 33 -1.63 10.05 7.41
C GLN A 33 -1.33 9.80 5.93
N LEU A 34 -1.82 10.66 5.03
CA LEU A 34 -1.49 10.58 3.60
C LEU A 34 -0.01 10.87 3.36
N GLN A 35 0.56 11.86 4.05
CA GLN A 35 1.99 12.17 3.99
C GLN A 35 2.84 10.96 4.38
N LYS A 36 2.45 10.23 5.44
CA LYS A 36 3.13 8.99 5.82
C LYS A 36 3.13 7.94 4.71
N TYR A 37 2.05 7.80 3.96
CA TYR A 37 2.01 6.87 2.82
C TYR A 37 2.95 7.31 1.69
N ILE A 38 3.05 8.62 1.45
CA ILE A 38 3.98 9.20 0.48
C ILE A 38 5.43 8.92 0.90
N ASP A 39 5.77 9.16 2.16
CA ASP A 39 7.13 8.97 2.69
C ASP A 39 7.58 7.51 2.53
N VAL A 40 6.72 6.56 2.92
CA VAL A 40 6.98 5.12 2.75
C VAL A 40 7.08 4.75 1.26
N ALA A 41 6.22 5.30 0.40
CA ALA A 41 6.29 5.02 -1.02
C ALA A 41 7.61 5.50 -1.65
N ASN A 42 8.08 6.67 -1.25
CA ASN A 42 9.35 7.23 -1.71
C ASN A 42 10.54 6.41 -1.20
N GLU A 43 10.55 6.05 0.10
CA GLU A 43 11.64 5.27 0.72
C GLU A 43 11.86 3.92 0.02
N PHE A 44 10.78 3.22 -0.32
CA PHE A 44 10.85 1.89 -0.91
C PHE A 44 10.65 1.85 -2.44
N GLY A 45 10.53 3.01 -3.09
CA GLY A 45 10.25 3.12 -4.53
C GLY A 45 8.94 2.42 -4.93
N ALA A 46 7.94 2.45 -4.04
CA ALA A 46 6.63 1.82 -4.24
C ALA A 46 5.69 2.72 -5.05
N VAL A 47 4.60 2.12 -5.55
CA VAL A 47 3.53 2.83 -6.26
C VAL A 47 2.28 2.81 -5.39
N LEU A 48 1.73 3.99 -5.12
CA LEU A 48 0.42 4.14 -4.49
C LEU A 48 -0.69 4.00 -5.55
N LYS A 49 -1.72 3.22 -5.24
CA LYS A 49 -2.92 3.04 -6.08
C LYS A 49 -4.15 3.19 -5.20
N LEU A 50 -5.06 4.07 -5.59
CA LEU A 50 -6.40 4.14 -5.02
C LEU A 50 -7.29 3.05 -5.61
N THR A 51 -8.02 2.34 -4.76
CA THR A 51 -8.96 1.30 -5.20
C THR A 51 -10.39 1.83 -5.33
N GLY A 52 -11.25 1.11 -6.05
CA GLY A 52 -12.69 1.41 -6.09
C GLY A 52 -13.39 1.23 -4.73
N SER A 53 -12.75 0.59 -3.75
CA SER A 53 -13.23 0.48 -2.37
C SER A 53 -12.70 1.58 -1.45
N GLN A 54 -12.16 2.65 -2.03
CA GLN A 54 -11.67 3.85 -1.32
C GLN A 54 -10.54 3.53 -0.33
N ARG A 55 -9.53 2.80 -0.81
CA ARG A 55 -8.34 2.40 -0.04
C ARG A 55 -7.07 2.70 -0.80
#